data_AF-A0A9W8EHJ9-F1
#
_entry.id   AF-A0A9W8EHJ9-F1
#
_cell.length_a   1.000
_cell.length_b   1.000
_cell.length_c   1.000
_cell.angle_alpha   90.00
_cell.angle_beta   90.00
_cell.angle_gamma   90.00
#
_symmetry.space_group_name_H-M   'P 1'
#
loop_
_entity.id
_entity.type
_entity.pdbx_description
1 polymer ?
#
loop_
_entity_poly.entity_id
_entity_poly.type
_entity_poly.pdbx_seq_one_letter_code
_entity_poly.pdbx_strand_id
1 'polypeptide(L)'
;MNVMANVASQRSRAIEDQLGQRFTLPDVFFEFIGKIDLLWMTDMFDALMFVPTALLVITHERPWRVVARLLLAWGLASLIRITTVAITSVPDPRASCEYAVGNVFTTFTLHRCGDAIYSGHTLIFVVCAMVWASFAPKTWAGRVLTTLAFMLSVAGSLVVIANRAHYTIDVLLAWYIAPGSWYTVAWFWFWHVTRKGRLLRIEFPVEVGRHRDADSAELCRRRRVELGLMPDGSAYDPVALFLAGGRGEPMELTPAASSAEKQAAGPEDAVHQQQDGDCVVTVGGEGAYGGSTPSSIHVAPLERKGGDPQ
;
A
#
# COMPACT_ATOMS: atom_id res chain seq x y z
N MET A 1 -20.74 -10.00 -0.33
CA MET A 1 -21.11 -10.45 -1.70
C MET A 1 -22.10 -11.61 -1.73
N ASN A 2 -22.06 -12.56 -0.79
CA ASN A 2 -22.95 -13.74 -0.78
C ASN A 2 -24.46 -13.40 -0.90
N VAL A 3 -24.93 -12.39 -0.17
CA VAL A 3 -26.34 -11.96 -0.18
C VAL A 3 -26.77 -11.49 -1.58
N MET A 4 -26.01 -10.61 -2.24
CA MET A 4 -26.39 -10.11 -3.57
C MET A 4 -26.27 -11.18 -4.65
N ALA A 5 -25.35 -12.14 -4.51
CA ALA A 5 -25.30 -13.31 -5.38
C ALA A 5 -26.55 -14.20 -5.22
N ASN A 6 -27.05 -14.38 -3.98
CA ASN A 6 -28.32 -15.07 -3.74
C ASN A 6 -29.50 -14.31 -4.38
N VAL A 7 -29.54 -12.98 -4.27
CA VAL A 7 -30.58 -12.15 -4.92
C VAL A 7 -30.54 -12.31 -6.44
N ALA A 8 -29.35 -12.20 -7.05
CA ALA A 8 -29.19 -12.35 -8.49
C ALA A 8 -29.62 -13.75 -8.96
N SER A 9 -29.33 -14.78 -8.16
CA SER A 9 -29.74 -16.16 -8.44
C SER A 9 -31.26 -16.34 -8.45
N GLN A 10 -31.93 -15.81 -7.42
CA GLN A 10 -33.39 -15.89 -7.32
C GLN A 10 -34.09 -15.10 -8.42
N ARG A 11 -33.57 -13.90 -8.76
CA ARG A 11 -34.10 -13.09 -9.87
C ARG A 11 -33.94 -13.79 -11.21
N SER A 12 -32.79 -14.42 -11.45
CA SER A 12 -32.53 -15.16 -12.69
C SER A 12 -33.45 -16.37 -12.82
N ARG A 13 -33.69 -17.10 -11.72
CA ARG A 13 -34.64 -18.22 -11.68
C ARG A 13 -36.06 -17.78 -12.05
N ALA A 14 -36.53 -16.66 -11.49
CA ALA A 14 -37.88 -16.16 -11.76
C ALA A 14 -38.09 -15.84 -13.25
N ILE A 15 -37.05 -15.37 -13.95
CA ILE A 15 -37.09 -15.12 -15.39
C ILE A 15 -37.09 -16.43 -16.19
N GLU A 16 -36.28 -17.42 -15.80
CA GLU A 16 -36.28 -18.75 -16.44
C GLU A 16 -37.64 -19.45 -16.30
N ASP A 17 -38.25 -19.39 -15.11
CA ASP A 17 -39.57 -19.95 -14.84
C ASP A 17 -40.65 -19.27 -15.72
N GLN A 18 -40.51 -17.98 -16.04
CA GLN A 18 -41.43 -17.24 -16.93
C GLN A 18 -41.26 -17.59 -18.41
N LEU A 19 -40.02 -17.77 -18.86
CA LEU A 19 -39.71 -18.02 -20.27
C LEU A 19 -39.75 -19.52 -20.63
N GLY A 20 -39.71 -20.41 -19.64
CA GLY A 20 -39.71 -21.87 -19.82
C GLY A 20 -38.44 -22.42 -20.46
N GLN A 21 -37.45 -21.56 -20.73
CA GLN A 21 -36.16 -21.90 -21.31
C GLN A 21 -35.08 -20.95 -20.80
N ARG A 22 -33.85 -21.47 -20.73
CA ARG A 22 -32.67 -20.70 -20.35
C ARG A 22 -32.00 -20.09 -21.57
N PHE A 23 -31.80 -18.78 -21.55
CA PHE A 23 -31.15 -18.04 -22.62
C PHE A 23 -29.75 -17.56 -22.19
N THR A 24 -28.74 -17.98 -22.93
CA THR A 24 -27.38 -17.42 -22.84
C THR A 24 -27.25 -16.29 -23.84
N LEU A 25 -26.72 -15.13 -23.40
CA LEU A 25 -26.53 -14.01 -24.32
C LEU A 25 -25.41 -14.35 -25.33
N PRO A 26 -25.52 -13.88 -26.58
CA PRO A 26 -24.44 -14.00 -27.55
C PRO A 26 -23.25 -13.16 -27.09
N ASP A 27 -22.06 -13.75 -27.12
CA ASP A 27 -20.80 -13.11 -26.75
C ASP A 27 -19.74 -13.44 -27.80
N VAL A 28 -19.10 -12.39 -28.31
CA VAL A 28 -18.11 -12.48 -29.39
C VAL A 28 -16.97 -13.43 -29.02
N PHE A 29 -16.45 -13.38 -27.79
CA PHE A 29 -15.34 -14.26 -27.41
C PHE A 29 -15.79 -15.70 -27.14
N PHE A 30 -17.10 -15.94 -26.96
CA PHE A 30 -17.59 -17.31 -26.86
C PHE A 30 -17.55 -18.04 -28.21
N GLU A 31 -17.55 -17.31 -29.32
CA GLU A 31 -17.38 -17.88 -30.67
C GLU A 31 -15.92 -18.20 -30.98
N PHE A 32 -14.97 -17.40 -30.46
CA PHE A 32 -13.54 -17.58 -30.72
C PHE A 32 -12.82 -18.49 -29.74
N ILE A 33 -13.20 -18.48 -28.47
CA ILE A 33 -12.53 -19.24 -27.41
C ILE A 33 -13.34 -20.50 -27.11
N GLY A 34 -12.68 -21.67 -27.21
CA GLY A 34 -13.28 -22.96 -26.85
C GLY A 34 -13.71 -23.02 -25.38
N LYS A 35 -14.76 -23.80 -25.11
CA LYS A 35 -15.25 -24.02 -23.74
C LYS A 35 -14.28 -24.93 -22.98
N ILE A 36 -13.91 -24.52 -21.77
CA ILE A 36 -13.15 -25.32 -20.82
C ILE A 36 -14.04 -25.58 -19.61
N ASP A 37 -14.10 -26.83 -19.14
CA ASP A 37 -14.94 -27.21 -17.98
C ASP A 37 -14.11 -27.41 -16.70
N LEU A 38 -12.91 -26.83 -16.66
CA LEU A 38 -11.98 -26.89 -15.53
C LEU A 38 -12.17 -25.67 -14.63
N LEU A 39 -13.24 -25.68 -13.83
CA LEU A 39 -13.58 -24.59 -12.90
C LEU A 39 -12.45 -24.25 -11.91
N TRP A 40 -11.73 -25.28 -11.43
CA TRP A 40 -10.60 -25.14 -10.52
C TRP A 40 -9.45 -24.30 -11.12
N MET A 41 -9.38 -24.19 -12.45
CA MET A 41 -8.35 -23.40 -13.12
C MET A 41 -8.50 -21.92 -12.79
N THR A 42 -9.72 -21.40 -12.69
CA THR A 42 -9.94 -20.00 -12.28
C THR A 42 -9.41 -19.75 -10.87
N ASP A 43 -9.74 -20.63 -9.92
CA ASP A 43 -9.30 -20.52 -8.53
C ASP A 43 -7.78 -20.69 -8.39
N MET A 44 -7.15 -21.50 -9.25
CA MET A 44 -5.70 -21.62 -9.33
C MET A 44 -5.05 -20.29 -9.77
N PHE A 45 -5.61 -19.58 -10.75
CA PHE A 45 -5.10 -18.26 -11.16
C PHE A 45 -5.28 -17.22 -10.05
N ASP A 46 -6.37 -17.30 -9.28
CA ASP A 46 -6.57 -16.46 -8.08
C ASP A 46 -5.43 -16.68 -7.08
N ALA A 47 -5.14 -17.94 -6.76
CA ALA A 47 -4.04 -18.29 -5.86
C ALA A 47 -2.68 -17.83 -6.41
N LEU A 48 -2.44 -18.02 -7.71
CA LEU A 48 -1.20 -17.65 -8.39
C LEU A 48 -0.96 -16.13 -8.41
N MET A 49 -2.02 -15.31 -8.41
CA MET A 49 -1.91 -13.86 -8.27
C MET A 49 -1.85 -13.41 -6.81
N PHE A 50 -2.64 -14.02 -5.94
CA PHE A 50 -2.77 -13.62 -4.54
C PHE A 50 -1.52 -13.95 -3.73
N VAL A 51 -0.95 -15.15 -3.89
CA VAL A 51 0.21 -15.60 -3.10
C VAL A 51 1.45 -14.71 -3.32
N PRO A 52 1.90 -14.44 -4.55
CA PRO A 52 3.03 -13.53 -4.78
C PRO A 52 2.75 -12.10 -4.32
N THR A 53 1.51 -11.63 -4.49
CA THR A 53 1.10 -10.29 -4.01
C THR A 53 1.16 -10.20 -2.49
N ALA A 54 0.70 -11.24 -1.78
CA ALA A 54 0.79 -11.31 -0.32
C ALA A 54 2.26 -11.31 0.15
N LEU A 55 3.13 -12.06 -0.52
CA LEU A 55 4.58 -12.05 -0.24
C LEU A 55 5.18 -10.66 -0.47
N LEU A 56 4.83 -9.98 -1.57
CA LEU A 56 5.26 -8.61 -1.84
C LEU A 56 4.79 -7.66 -0.73
N VAL A 57 3.53 -7.77 -0.29
CA VAL A 57 2.97 -6.94 0.79
C VAL A 57 3.72 -7.15 2.11
N ILE A 58 3.95 -8.40 2.51
CA ILE A 58 4.61 -8.74 3.79
C ILE A 58 6.08 -8.31 3.80
N THR A 59 6.77 -8.45 2.65
CA THR A 59 8.19 -8.08 2.52
C THR A 59 8.41 -6.59 2.27
N HIS A 60 7.36 -5.84 1.94
CA HIS A 60 7.47 -4.41 1.69
C HIS A 60 7.85 -3.64 2.96
N GLU A 61 8.65 -2.58 2.83
CA GLU A 61 9.09 -1.76 3.97
C GLU A 61 7.93 -1.09 4.73
N ARG A 62 6.84 -0.78 4.01
CA ARG A 62 5.63 -0.14 4.53
C ARG A 62 4.40 -0.98 4.22
N PRO A 63 4.27 -2.18 4.82
CA PRO A 63 3.23 -3.14 4.44
C PRO A 63 1.84 -2.55 4.67
N TRP A 64 1.67 -1.79 5.75
CA TRP A 64 0.41 -1.18 6.13
C TRP A 64 -0.11 -0.15 5.12
N ARG A 65 0.79 0.63 4.50
CA ARG A 65 0.42 1.56 3.42
C ARG A 65 -0.12 0.80 2.20
N VAL A 66 0.50 -0.33 1.86
CA VAL A 66 0.07 -1.16 0.74
C VAL A 66 -1.27 -1.81 1.05
N VAL A 67 -1.42 -2.41 2.24
CA VAL A 67 -2.67 -3.03 2.71
C VAL A 67 -3.80 -2.02 2.74
N ALA A 68 -3.60 -0.83 3.31
CA ALA A 68 -4.64 0.20 3.38
C ALA A 68 -5.11 0.63 1.99
N ARG A 69 -4.19 0.86 1.04
CA ARG A 69 -4.55 1.21 -0.34
C ARG A 69 -5.25 0.06 -1.06
N LEU A 70 -4.77 -1.17 -0.88
CA LEU A 70 -5.39 -2.37 -1.46
C LEU A 70 -6.82 -2.55 -0.95
N LEU A 71 -7.03 -2.48 0.36
CA LEU A 71 -8.36 -2.63 0.96
C LEU A 71 -9.32 -1.52 0.55
N LEU A 72 -8.85 -0.26 0.46
CA LEU A 72 -9.69 0.84 0.01
C LEU A 72 -10.06 0.73 -1.47
N ALA A 73 -9.09 0.38 -2.33
CA ALA A 73 -9.35 0.23 -3.77
C ALA A 73 -10.27 -0.97 -4.04
N TRP A 74 -10.01 -2.10 -3.39
CA TRP A 74 -10.87 -3.28 -3.45
C TRP A 74 -12.26 -3.00 -2.89
N GLY A 75 -12.34 -2.30 -1.75
CA GLY A 75 -13.60 -1.92 -1.11
C GLY A 75 -14.45 -1.05 -2.02
N LEU A 76 -13.87 -0.02 -2.62
CA LEU A 76 -14.54 0.85 -3.59
C LEU A 76 -15.06 0.05 -4.80
N ALA A 77 -14.20 -0.78 -5.40
CA ALA A 77 -14.57 -1.63 -6.52
C ALA A 77 -15.69 -2.62 -6.16
N SER A 78 -15.63 -3.21 -4.96
CA SER A 78 -16.64 -4.13 -4.44
C SER A 78 -17.96 -3.45 -4.14
N LEU A 79 -17.96 -2.18 -3.70
CA LEU A 79 -19.19 -1.41 -3.52
C LEU A 79 -19.89 -1.17 -4.86
N ILE A 80 -19.15 -0.76 -5.90
CA ILE A 80 -19.67 -0.61 -7.26
C ILE A 80 -20.22 -1.94 -7.78
N ARG A 81 -19.54 -3.06 -7.48
CA ARG A 81 -20.00 -4.39 -7.85
C ARG A 81 -21.30 -4.77 -7.13
N ILE A 82 -21.39 -4.52 -5.82
CA ILE A 82 -22.60 -4.82 -5.04
C ILE A 82 -23.81 -4.06 -5.58
N THR A 83 -23.65 -2.78 -5.94
CA THR A 83 -24.76 -1.98 -6.48
C THR A 83 -25.18 -2.44 -7.88
N THR A 84 -24.22 -2.78 -8.75
CA THR A 84 -24.52 -3.27 -10.11
C THR A 84 -25.24 -4.62 -10.10
N VAL A 85 -24.76 -5.59 -9.31
CA VAL A 85 -25.44 -6.90 -9.11
C VAL A 85 -26.85 -6.73 -8.52
N ALA A 86 -27.03 -5.76 -7.61
CA ALA A 86 -28.34 -5.52 -7.00
C ALA A 86 -29.35 -4.96 -8.02
N ILE A 87 -28.91 -4.10 -8.94
CA ILE A 87 -29.78 -3.44 -9.91
C ILE A 87 -30.11 -4.39 -11.06
N THR A 88 -29.10 -5.01 -11.67
CA THR A 88 -29.24 -5.81 -12.90
C THR A 88 -28.69 -7.22 -12.71
N SER A 89 -29.57 -8.21 -12.87
CA SER A 89 -29.24 -9.64 -12.89
C SER A 89 -29.42 -10.18 -14.29
N VAL A 90 -28.34 -10.70 -14.89
CA VAL A 90 -28.33 -11.30 -16.24
C VAL A 90 -28.26 -12.83 -16.10
N PRO A 91 -28.85 -13.60 -17.03
CA PRO A 91 -28.74 -15.06 -17.02
C PRO A 91 -27.28 -15.51 -17.11
N ASP A 92 -26.91 -16.49 -16.27
CA ASP A 92 -25.54 -17.01 -16.17
C ASP A 92 -25.14 -17.76 -17.45
N PRO A 93 -23.91 -17.55 -17.96
CA PRO A 93 -23.41 -18.24 -19.15
C PRO A 93 -23.10 -19.74 -18.96
N ARG A 94 -22.98 -20.24 -17.72
CA ARG A 94 -22.66 -21.66 -17.42
C ARG A 94 -23.88 -22.54 -17.42
N ALA A 95 -23.89 -23.57 -18.25
CA ALA A 95 -24.96 -24.58 -18.25
C ALA A 95 -25.08 -25.35 -16.92
N SER A 96 -24.00 -25.49 -16.15
CA SER A 96 -23.91 -26.35 -14.95
C SER A 96 -24.06 -25.61 -13.62
N CYS A 97 -24.69 -24.44 -13.59
CA CYS A 97 -24.89 -23.68 -12.35
C CYS A 97 -26.09 -24.21 -11.56
N GLU A 98 -26.12 -23.95 -10.25
CA GLU A 98 -27.22 -24.31 -9.36
C GLU A 98 -27.95 -23.07 -8.83
N TYR A 99 -29.28 -23.11 -8.75
CA TYR A 99 -30.05 -22.01 -8.18
C TYR A 99 -29.96 -22.01 -6.65
N ALA A 100 -29.79 -20.83 -6.05
CA ALA A 100 -29.84 -20.69 -4.59
C ALA A 100 -31.28 -20.90 -4.07
N VAL A 101 -31.54 -22.06 -3.47
CA VAL A 101 -32.82 -22.40 -2.86
C VAL A 101 -32.73 -22.15 -1.34
N GLY A 102 -33.39 -21.10 -0.85
CA GLY A 102 -33.40 -20.79 0.59
C GLY A 102 -33.42 -19.28 0.89
N ASN A 103 -33.09 -18.95 2.15
CA ASN A 103 -33.02 -17.55 2.59
C ASN A 103 -31.76 -16.88 2.03
N VAL A 104 -31.95 -15.69 1.45
CA VAL A 104 -30.90 -14.87 0.81
C VAL A 104 -29.75 -14.53 1.77
N PHE A 105 -30.00 -14.44 3.07
CA PHE A 105 -28.99 -14.09 4.06
C PHE A 105 -28.16 -15.27 4.56
N THR A 106 -28.74 -16.48 4.60
CA THR A 106 -28.12 -17.65 5.25
C THR A 106 -27.69 -18.74 4.28
N THR A 107 -28.15 -18.69 3.02
CA THR A 107 -27.79 -19.71 2.02
C THR A 107 -26.37 -19.49 1.52
N PHE A 108 -25.57 -20.57 1.56
CA PHE A 108 -24.22 -20.64 1.00
C PHE A 108 -24.16 -21.78 -0.02
N THR A 109 -24.32 -21.46 -1.30
CA THR A 109 -24.15 -22.39 -2.41
C THR A 109 -22.98 -21.94 -3.29
N LEU A 110 -22.06 -22.86 -3.57
CA LEU A 110 -20.97 -22.60 -4.51
C LEU A 110 -21.53 -22.69 -5.94
N HIS A 111 -20.99 -21.93 -6.89
CA HIS A 111 -21.42 -21.96 -8.30
C HIS A 111 -22.90 -21.66 -8.58
N ARG A 112 -23.40 -20.59 -7.96
CA ARG A 112 -24.77 -20.13 -8.19
C ARG A 112 -25.01 -19.68 -9.62
N CYS A 113 -26.20 -20.01 -10.12
CA CYS A 113 -26.77 -19.32 -11.27
C CYS A 113 -27.04 -17.87 -10.92
N GLY A 114 -26.83 -16.97 -11.87
CA GLY A 114 -27.01 -15.53 -11.76
C GLY A 114 -25.68 -14.84 -12.02
N ASP A 115 -25.57 -14.18 -13.17
CA ASP A 115 -24.36 -13.45 -13.49
C ASP A 115 -24.23 -12.22 -12.57
N ALA A 116 -23.02 -12.03 -12.09
CA ALA A 116 -22.68 -11.02 -11.12
C ALA A 116 -21.78 -9.98 -11.79
N ILE A 117 -22.40 -9.08 -12.56
CA ILE A 117 -21.73 -7.97 -13.23
C ILE A 117 -21.04 -7.09 -12.19
N TYR A 118 -19.73 -6.82 -12.26
CA TYR A 118 -18.72 -7.36 -13.18
C TYR A 118 -17.86 -8.43 -12.48
N SER A 119 -16.95 -9.09 -13.22
CA SER A 119 -16.24 -10.29 -12.76
C SER A 119 -15.41 -10.07 -11.49
N GLY A 120 -15.66 -10.92 -10.48
CA GLY A 120 -14.92 -10.90 -9.22
C GLY A 120 -13.47 -11.35 -9.36
N HIS A 121 -13.23 -12.52 -9.96
CA HIS A 121 -11.89 -13.08 -10.18
C HIS A 121 -11.00 -12.11 -10.98
N THR A 122 -11.54 -11.55 -12.06
CA THR A 122 -10.84 -10.55 -12.87
C THR A 122 -10.48 -9.31 -12.05
N LEU A 123 -11.37 -8.86 -11.15
CA LEU A 123 -11.06 -7.76 -10.24
C LEU A 123 -9.84 -8.07 -9.36
N ILE A 124 -9.74 -9.30 -8.84
CA ILE A 124 -8.59 -9.76 -8.04
C ILE A 124 -7.31 -9.67 -8.89
N PHE A 125 -7.34 -10.24 -10.09
CA PHE A 125 -6.19 -10.26 -11.00
C PHE A 125 -5.67 -8.85 -11.29
N VAL A 126 -6.57 -7.94 -11.69
CA VAL A 126 -6.18 -6.59 -12.08
C VAL A 126 -5.73 -5.78 -10.87
N VAL A 127 -6.40 -5.89 -9.71
CA VAL A 127 -5.96 -5.20 -8.48
C VAL A 127 -4.58 -5.70 -8.05
N CYS A 128 -4.33 -7.01 -8.06
CA CYS A 128 -3.01 -7.57 -7.80
C CYS A 128 -1.96 -7.03 -8.79
N ALA A 129 -2.25 -7.00 -10.10
CA ALA A 129 -1.36 -6.40 -11.10
C ALA A 129 -1.08 -4.91 -10.82
N MET A 130 -2.06 -4.14 -10.35
CA MET A 130 -1.89 -2.75 -9.94
C MET A 130 -1.00 -2.58 -8.69
N VAL A 131 -1.06 -3.52 -7.75
CA VAL A 131 -0.15 -3.57 -6.60
C VAL A 131 1.28 -3.77 -7.08
N TRP A 132 1.52 -4.75 -7.97
CA TRP A 132 2.82 -4.98 -8.60
C TRP A 132 3.30 -3.76 -9.40
N ALA A 133 2.43 -3.07 -10.13
CA ALA A 133 2.78 -1.85 -10.85
C ALA A 133 3.23 -0.72 -9.92
N SER A 134 2.67 -0.64 -8.72
CA SER A 134 2.86 0.49 -7.79
C SER A 134 3.98 0.26 -6.77
N PHE A 135 4.18 -0.98 -6.34
CA PHE A 135 5.00 -1.32 -5.18
C PHE A 135 6.12 -2.33 -5.44
N ALA A 136 6.23 -2.87 -6.66
CA ALA A 136 7.36 -3.74 -6.99
C ALA A 136 8.70 -3.00 -6.87
N PRO A 137 9.77 -3.72 -6.48
CA PRO A 137 11.11 -3.14 -6.43
C PRO A 137 11.52 -2.66 -7.83
N LYS A 138 12.23 -1.52 -7.92
CA LYS A 138 12.66 -0.93 -9.20
C LYS A 138 13.82 -1.67 -9.89
N THR A 139 14.16 -2.86 -9.40
CA THR A 139 15.19 -3.75 -9.97
C THR A 139 14.70 -4.39 -11.27
N TRP A 140 15.63 -4.93 -12.07
CA TRP A 140 15.26 -5.67 -13.27
C TRP A 140 14.31 -6.85 -12.96
N ALA A 141 14.60 -7.62 -11.90
CA ALA A 141 13.74 -8.70 -11.44
C ALA A 141 12.33 -8.20 -11.07
N GLY A 142 12.21 -7.06 -10.39
CA GLY A 142 10.91 -6.46 -10.08
C GLY A 142 10.10 -6.09 -11.33
N ARG A 143 10.74 -5.53 -12.37
CA ARG A 143 10.09 -5.23 -13.65
C ARG A 143 9.59 -6.49 -14.37
N VAL A 144 10.40 -7.56 -14.36
CA VAL A 144 10.01 -8.86 -14.92
C VAL A 144 8.80 -9.42 -14.17
N LEU A 145 8.83 -9.44 -12.84
CA LEU A 145 7.72 -9.92 -12.01
C LEU A 145 6.44 -9.11 -12.21
N THR A 146 6.53 -7.78 -12.31
CA THR A 146 5.37 -6.93 -12.64
C THR A 146 4.81 -7.29 -14.02
N THR A 147 5.68 -7.49 -15.02
CA THR A 147 5.24 -7.89 -16.37
C THR A 147 4.55 -9.25 -16.33
N LEU A 148 5.11 -10.23 -15.61
CA LEU A 148 4.49 -11.54 -15.40
C LEU A 148 3.13 -11.43 -14.71
N ALA A 149 2.97 -10.56 -13.71
CA ALA A 149 1.68 -10.33 -13.06
C ALA A 149 0.62 -9.79 -14.03
N PHE A 150 0.98 -8.88 -14.94
CA PHE A 150 0.08 -8.42 -16.00
C PHE A 150 -0.27 -9.54 -16.99
N MET A 151 0.73 -10.33 -17.42
CA MET A 151 0.49 -11.46 -18.32
C MET A 151 -0.41 -12.51 -17.70
N LEU A 152 -0.20 -12.84 -16.43
CA LEU A 152 -1.07 -13.74 -15.65
C LEU A 152 -2.48 -13.17 -15.49
N SER A 153 -2.61 -11.85 -15.28
CA SER A 153 -3.92 -11.20 -15.22
C SER A 153 -4.70 -11.32 -16.53
N VAL A 154 -4.03 -11.12 -17.67
CA VAL A 154 -4.64 -11.30 -19.00
C VAL A 154 -4.99 -12.77 -19.23
N ALA A 155 -4.06 -13.69 -18.96
CA ALA A 155 -4.29 -15.12 -19.12
C ALA A 155 -5.45 -15.63 -18.23
N GLY A 156 -5.49 -15.23 -16.96
CA GLY A 156 -6.58 -15.55 -16.03
C GLY A 156 -7.92 -14.98 -16.50
N SER A 157 -7.93 -13.75 -17.05
CA SER A 157 -9.12 -13.15 -17.65
C SER A 157 -9.66 -13.98 -18.82
N LEU A 158 -8.77 -14.48 -19.69
CA LEU A 158 -9.15 -15.36 -20.81
C LEU A 158 -9.67 -16.71 -20.31
N VAL A 159 -9.08 -17.26 -19.24
CA VAL A 159 -9.56 -18.49 -18.58
C VAL A 159 -10.97 -18.31 -18.02
N VAL A 160 -11.29 -17.16 -17.42
CA VAL A 160 -12.64 -16.85 -16.91
C VAL A 160 -13.68 -16.90 -18.06
N ILE A 161 -13.34 -16.35 -19.23
CA ILE A 161 -14.18 -16.36 -20.44
C ILE A 161 -14.29 -17.78 -21.00
N ALA A 162 -13.19 -18.54 -21.05
CA ALA A 162 -13.14 -19.91 -21.56
C ALA A 162 -13.98 -20.87 -20.68
N ASN A 163 -13.95 -20.67 -19.36
CA ASN A 163 -14.77 -21.40 -18.41
C ASN A 163 -16.26 -21.01 -18.45
N ARG A 164 -16.62 -20.06 -19.33
CA ARG A 164 -17.96 -19.47 -19.42
C ARG A 164 -18.46 -18.96 -18.07
N ALA A 165 -17.55 -18.60 -17.16
CA ALA A 165 -17.90 -18.23 -15.79
C ALA A 165 -18.51 -16.82 -15.71
N HIS A 166 -18.13 -15.96 -16.65
CA HIS A 166 -18.63 -14.60 -16.84
C HIS A 166 -18.65 -14.28 -18.33
N TYR A 167 -19.45 -13.29 -18.72
CA TYR A 167 -19.40 -12.72 -20.06
C TYR A 167 -18.13 -11.87 -20.22
N THR A 168 -17.72 -11.65 -21.47
CA THR A 168 -16.58 -10.79 -21.82
C THR A 168 -16.80 -9.38 -21.31
N ILE A 169 -18.04 -8.88 -21.33
CA ILE A 169 -18.34 -7.54 -20.82
C ILE A 169 -18.02 -7.41 -19.33
N ASP A 170 -18.21 -8.46 -18.53
CA ASP A 170 -17.89 -8.45 -17.10
C ASP A 170 -16.38 -8.40 -16.86
N VAL A 171 -15.63 -9.07 -17.74
CA VAL A 171 -14.17 -9.04 -17.70
C VAL A 171 -13.66 -7.65 -18.12
N LEU A 172 -14.22 -7.06 -19.18
CA LEU A 172 -13.87 -5.70 -19.62
C LEU A 172 -14.20 -4.64 -18.56
N LEU A 173 -15.38 -4.71 -17.95
CA LEU A 173 -15.77 -3.82 -16.86
C LEU A 173 -14.82 -3.94 -15.67
N ALA A 174 -14.37 -5.15 -15.32
CA ALA A 174 -13.35 -5.34 -14.29
C ALA A 174 -12.03 -4.63 -14.65
N TRP A 175 -11.59 -4.75 -15.91
CA TRP A 175 -10.39 -4.06 -16.42
C TRP A 175 -10.49 -2.53 -16.44
N TYR A 176 -11.69 -1.96 -16.45
CA TYR A 176 -11.89 -0.51 -16.32
C TYR A 176 -12.01 -0.06 -14.86
N ILE A 177 -12.82 -0.77 -14.07
CA ILE A 177 -13.15 -0.37 -12.70
C ILE A 177 -11.99 -0.63 -11.74
N ALA A 178 -11.21 -1.71 -11.89
CA ALA A 178 -10.07 -1.98 -11.00
C ALA A 178 -9.01 -0.88 -11.05
N PRO A 179 -8.43 -0.53 -12.23
CA PRO A 179 -7.46 0.55 -12.30
C PRO A 179 -8.08 1.90 -11.93
N GLY A 180 -9.32 2.17 -12.35
CA GLY A 180 -10.04 3.39 -11.97
C GLY A 180 -10.17 3.56 -10.46
N SER A 181 -10.56 2.49 -9.76
CA SER A 181 -10.66 2.47 -8.30
C SER A 181 -9.28 2.63 -7.64
N TRP A 182 -8.26 1.97 -8.18
CA TRP A 182 -6.88 2.08 -7.70
C TRP A 182 -6.33 3.51 -7.78
N TYR A 183 -6.47 4.14 -8.96
CA TYR A 183 -6.00 5.51 -9.16
C TYR A 183 -6.82 6.54 -8.39
N THR A 184 -8.13 6.32 -8.24
CA THR A 184 -9.00 7.18 -7.41
C THR A 184 -8.53 7.20 -5.95
N VAL A 185 -8.26 6.01 -5.39
CA VAL A 185 -7.71 5.88 -4.03
C VAL A 185 -6.30 6.46 -3.95
N ALA A 186 -5.45 6.25 -4.96
CA ALA A 186 -4.12 6.84 -5.00
C ALA A 186 -4.13 8.37 -5.03
N TRP A 187 -5.05 8.97 -5.80
CA TRP A 187 -5.27 10.41 -5.86
C TRP A 187 -5.75 10.96 -4.52
N PHE A 188 -6.77 10.34 -3.93
CA PHE A 188 -7.27 10.73 -2.61
C PHE A 188 -6.16 10.64 -1.56
N TRP A 189 -5.38 9.56 -1.58
CA TRP A 189 -4.25 9.36 -0.68
C TRP A 189 -3.21 10.46 -0.80
N PHE A 190 -2.81 10.81 -2.03
CA PHE A 190 -1.81 11.84 -2.25
C PHE A 190 -2.24 13.20 -1.69
N TRP A 191 -3.49 13.60 -1.96
CA TRP A 191 -3.99 14.91 -1.51
C TRP A 191 -4.29 14.98 -0.02
N HIS A 192 -4.92 13.97 0.55
CA HIS A 192 -5.35 14.01 1.94
C HIS A 192 -4.25 13.55 2.90
N VAL A 193 -3.54 12.47 2.57
CA VAL A 193 -2.53 11.90 3.46
C VAL A 193 -1.17 12.54 3.24
N THR A 194 -0.68 12.57 2.00
CA THR A 194 0.69 13.02 1.73
C THR A 194 0.83 14.55 1.75
N ARG A 195 -0.08 15.29 1.09
CA ARG A 195 0.00 16.76 1.01
C ARG A 195 -0.49 17.47 2.27
N LYS A 196 -1.65 17.07 2.80
CA LYS A 196 -2.28 17.72 3.97
C LYS A 196 -1.87 17.12 5.32
N GLY A 197 -1.09 16.03 5.35
CA GLY A 197 -0.69 15.35 6.59
C GLY A 197 -1.84 14.73 7.38
N ARG A 198 -3.04 14.59 6.79
CA ARG A 198 -4.19 14.04 7.51
C ARG A 198 -4.08 12.52 7.53
N LEU A 199 -4.46 11.88 8.64
CA LEU A 199 -4.50 10.41 8.76
C LEU A 199 -3.12 9.72 8.65
N LEU A 200 -2.02 10.40 9.02
CA LEU A 200 -0.68 9.81 9.07
C LEU A 200 -0.58 8.55 9.94
N ARG A 201 -1.45 8.42 10.95
CA ARG A 201 -1.57 7.20 11.76
C ARG A 201 -1.91 5.94 10.95
N ILE A 202 -2.55 6.10 9.78
CA ILE A 202 -2.85 5.00 8.84
C ILE A 202 -1.60 4.63 8.02
N GLU A 203 -0.56 5.46 7.95
CA GLU A 203 0.71 5.08 7.31
C GLU A 203 1.70 4.49 8.31
N PHE A 204 1.65 4.93 9.57
CA PHE A 204 2.57 4.54 10.65
C PHE A 204 1.79 4.13 11.92
N PRO A 205 1.25 2.90 12.00
CA PRO A 205 0.46 2.47 13.14
C PRO A 205 1.32 2.08 14.37
N VAL A 206 2.55 1.63 14.14
CA VAL A 206 3.50 1.18 15.17
C VAL A 206 4.81 1.91 14.93
N GLU A 207 5.00 3.03 15.63
CA GLU A 207 6.18 3.89 15.75
C GLU A 207 7.02 4.27 14.50
N VAL A 208 7.47 5.51 14.52
CA VAL A 208 8.18 6.18 13.43
C VAL A 208 9.62 5.68 13.35
N GLY A 209 9.96 4.82 12.39
CA GLY A 209 11.32 4.27 12.37
C GLY A 209 11.94 3.89 11.03
N ARG A 210 11.18 3.40 10.04
CA ARG A 210 11.79 3.08 8.74
C ARG A 210 11.81 4.29 7.82
N HIS A 211 12.87 5.08 7.99
CA HIS A 211 13.37 6.02 7.00
C HIS A 211 13.44 5.28 5.65
N ARG A 212 12.89 5.90 4.61
CA ARG A 212 13.21 5.50 3.24
C ARG A 212 14.39 6.38 2.85
N ASP A 213 15.42 5.85 2.20
CA ASP A 213 16.63 6.61 1.82
C ASP A 213 16.34 7.90 1.01
N ALA A 214 15.11 8.05 0.49
CA ALA A 214 14.63 9.21 -0.26
C ALA A 214 13.75 10.19 0.53
N ASP A 215 13.39 9.92 1.79
CA ASP A 215 12.62 10.86 2.61
C ASP A 215 13.59 11.93 3.16
N SER A 216 13.25 13.22 3.07
CA SER A 216 14.10 14.28 3.63
C SER A 216 13.99 14.33 5.15
N ALA A 217 15.10 14.65 5.83
CA ALA A 217 15.14 14.75 7.30
C ALA A 217 14.07 15.70 7.86
N GLU A 218 13.78 16.80 7.15
CA GLU A 218 12.76 17.76 7.53
C GLU A 218 11.33 17.20 7.40
N LEU A 219 11.06 16.39 6.37
CA LEU A 219 9.77 15.72 6.19
C LEU A 219 9.54 14.69 7.30
N CYS A 220 10.59 13.96 7.70
CA CYS A 220 10.55 13.04 8.83
C CYS A 220 10.28 13.78 10.15
N ARG A 221 10.96 14.90 10.38
CA ARG A 221 10.76 15.75 11.57
C ARG A 221 9.34 16.27 11.64
N ARG A 222 8.79 16.82 10.55
CA ARG A 222 7.41 17.33 10.52
C ARG A 222 6.38 16.26 10.81
N ARG A 223 6.54 15.06 10.25
CA ARG A 223 5.64 13.92 10.50
C ARG A 223 5.67 13.45 11.95
N ARG A 224 6.83 13.47 12.61
CA ARG A 224 6.95 13.12 14.05
C ARG A 224 6.10 14.06 14.89
N VAL A 225 6.23 15.36 14.67
CA VAL A 225 5.43 16.39 15.37
C VAL A 225 3.93 16.22 15.08
N GLU A 226 3.54 15.99 13.82
CA GLU A 226 2.15 15.74 13.43
C GLU A 226 1.55 14.47 14.07
N LEU A 227 2.39 13.49 14.44
CA LEU A 227 2.00 12.27 15.16
C LEU A 227 1.96 12.46 16.69
N GLY A 228 2.35 13.63 17.20
CA GLY A 228 2.44 13.91 18.64
C GLY A 228 3.72 13.40 19.30
N LEU A 229 4.75 13.11 18.50
CA LEU A 229 6.09 12.72 18.96
C LEU A 229 7.01 13.95 18.98
N MET A 230 8.04 13.90 19.82
CA MET A 230 9.10 14.91 19.83
C MET A 230 9.90 14.88 18.50
N PRO A 231 10.63 15.96 18.13
CA PRO A 231 11.41 16.01 16.88
C PRO A 231 12.46 14.90 16.73
N ASP A 232 13.00 14.42 17.85
CA ASP A 232 13.93 13.30 17.97
C ASP A 232 13.24 11.93 17.79
N GLY A 233 11.91 11.87 17.85
CA GLY A 233 11.09 10.66 17.72
C GLY A 233 10.70 10.02 19.06
N SER A 234 11.06 10.62 20.19
CA SER A 234 10.68 10.13 21.51
C SER A 234 9.19 10.38 21.80
N ALA A 235 8.60 9.53 22.65
CA ALA A 235 7.26 9.76 23.18
C ALA A 235 7.23 11.09 23.94
N TYR A 236 6.09 11.78 23.90
CA TYR A 236 5.93 13.06 24.60
C TYR A 236 6.12 12.86 26.11
N ASP A 237 7.31 13.20 26.60
CA ASP A 237 7.66 13.21 28.01
C ASP A 237 7.77 14.67 28.49
N PRO A 238 6.79 15.16 29.28
CA PRO A 238 6.83 16.51 29.82
C PRO A 238 8.03 16.74 30.75
N VAL A 239 8.59 15.68 31.35
CA VAL A 239 9.76 15.76 32.24
C VAL A 239 11.04 15.95 31.43
N ALA A 240 11.21 15.21 30.33
CA ALA A 240 12.34 15.37 29.43
C ALA A 240 12.41 16.78 28.82
N LEU A 241 11.25 17.38 28.46
CA LEU A 241 11.19 18.76 27.98
C LEU A 241 11.59 19.76 29.07
N PHE A 242 11.18 19.54 30.32
CA PHE A 242 11.54 20.39 31.45
C PHE A 242 13.04 20.31 31.78
N LEU A 243 13.62 19.11 31.68
CA LEU A 243 15.04 18.87 31.88
C LEU A 243 15.89 19.44 30.73
N ALA A 244 15.41 19.37 29.48
CA ALA A 244 16.04 19.98 28.32
C ALA A 244 15.94 21.52 28.33
N GLY A 245 14.79 22.05 28.75
CA GLY A 245 14.54 23.50 28.92
C GLY A 245 15.33 24.15 30.06
N GLY A 246 16.02 23.35 30.89
CA GLY A 246 16.99 23.83 31.88
C GLY A 246 18.35 24.24 31.28
N ARG A 247 18.58 24.01 29.98
CA ARG A 247 19.74 24.53 29.24
C ARG A 247 19.22 25.35 28.06
N GLY A 248 19.30 26.68 28.20
CA GLY A 248 18.66 27.64 27.30
C GLY A 248 19.06 27.52 25.83
N GLU A 249 18.08 27.71 24.96
CA GLU A 249 17.97 28.74 23.92
C GLU A 249 16.51 28.68 23.40
N PRO A 250 15.78 29.81 23.25
CA PRO A 250 14.38 29.79 22.84
C PRO A 250 14.23 29.44 21.34
N MET A 251 13.41 28.44 21.03
CA MET A 251 13.03 28.10 19.65
C MET A 251 12.05 29.13 19.10
N GLU A 252 12.54 30.04 18.27
CA GLU A 252 11.75 31.03 17.54
C GLU A 252 10.91 30.34 16.46
N LEU A 253 9.60 30.18 16.69
CA LEU A 253 8.64 29.81 15.65
C LEU A 253 8.34 31.04 14.79
N THR A 254 9.15 31.30 13.76
CA THR A 254 8.73 32.22 12.69
C THR A 254 7.72 31.52 11.77
N PRO A 255 6.51 32.06 11.57
CA PRO A 255 5.61 31.55 10.54
C PRO A 255 6.16 31.94 9.16
N ALA A 256 6.35 30.96 8.29
CA ALA A 256 6.72 31.19 6.90
C ALA A 256 5.58 31.91 6.14
N ALA A 257 5.58 33.23 6.20
CA ALA A 257 4.78 34.08 5.35
C ALA A 257 5.47 34.21 3.98
N SER A 258 4.77 33.74 2.94
CA SER A 258 4.62 34.41 1.65
C SER A 258 5.76 35.32 1.20
N SER A 259 6.65 34.81 0.36
CA SER A 259 7.38 35.61 -0.63
C SER A 259 7.70 34.74 -1.83
N ALA A 260 6.67 34.54 -2.66
CA ALA A 260 6.86 34.21 -4.06
C ALA A 260 7.09 35.52 -4.80
N GLU A 261 8.35 35.92 -5.05
CA GLU A 261 8.66 36.81 -6.18
C GLU A 261 10.12 36.67 -6.66
N LYS A 262 10.25 36.15 -7.89
CA LYS A 262 11.24 36.42 -8.96
C LYS A 262 12.73 36.63 -8.63
N GLN A 263 13.55 35.71 -9.15
CA GLN A 263 14.71 35.94 -10.06
C GLN A 263 15.34 34.55 -10.34
N ALA A 264 15.10 33.86 -11.46
CA ALA A 264 15.61 34.07 -12.82
C ALA A 264 17.14 33.96 -12.97
N ALA A 265 17.56 32.81 -13.55
CA ALA A 265 18.74 32.50 -14.38
C ALA A 265 20.17 32.59 -13.77
N GLY A 266 20.93 31.48 -13.89
CA GLY A 266 22.33 31.27 -13.43
C GLY A 266 23.42 31.82 -14.38
N PRO A 267 24.60 31.18 -14.58
CA PRO A 267 25.19 29.97 -13.96
C PRO A 267 26.63 30.18 -13.39
N GLU A 268 27.20 29.15 -12.73
CA GLU A 268 28.59 28.65 -12.84
C GLU A 268 29.11 27.96 -11.54
N ASP A 269 29.52 26.70 -11.73
CA ASP A 269 30.67 25.95 -11.18
C ASP A 269 30.90 25.71 -9.67
N ALA A 270 30.90 24.40 -9.31
CA ALA A 270 31.83 23.65 -8.43
C ALA A 270 31.09 22.45 -7.79
N VAL A 271 31.19 21.21 -8.29
CA VAL A 271 32.24 20.20 -8.05
C VAL A 271 32.45 19.82 -6.57
N HIS A 272 32.02 18.58 -6.26
CA HIS A 272 32.45 17.63 -5.21
C HIS A 272 32.64 18.07 -3.75
N GLN A 273 31.90 17.43 -2.82
CA GLN A 273 32.45 16.31 -2.03
C GLN A 273 31.40 15.65 -1.14
N GLN A 274 31.42 14.32 -1.19
CA GLN A 274 30.64 13.38 -0.40
C GLN A 274 31.50 13.03 0.83
N GLN A 275 30.95 13.18 2.04
CA GLN A 275 31.55 12.66 3.27
C GLN A 275 30.50 11.90 4.04
N ASP A 276 30.72 10.59 4.09
CA ASP A 276 30.05 9.62 4.96
C ASP A 276 30.32 9.97 6.43
N GLY A 277 29.27 9.94 7.24
CA GLY A 277 29.33 10.12 8.68
C GLY A 277 28.40 9.12 9.37
N ASP A 278 28.93 7.93 9.64
CA ASP A 278 28.32 6.94 10.51
C ASP A 278 28.22 7.49 11.95
N CYS A 279 27.00 7.61 12.48
CA CYS A 279 26.78 7.89 13.92
C CYS A 279 26.56 6.58 14.67
N VAL A 280 27.64 6.07 15.29
CA VAL A 280 27.61 5.04 16.33
C VAL A 280 27.15 5.68 17.65
N VAL A 281 26.10 5.14 18.26
CA VAL A 281 25.63 5.52 19.60
C VAL A 281 26.34 4.65 20.64
N THR A 282 27.27 5.21 21.41
CA THR A 282 27.81 4.58 22.62
C THR A 282 26.89 4.84 23.81
N VAL A 283 26.38 3.76 24.41
CA VAL A 283 25.69 3.76 25.70
C VAL A 283 26.74 3.76 26.82
N GLY A 284 26.68 4.75 27.72
CA GLY A 284 27.51 4.81 28.91
C GLY A 284 27.00 3.85 30.00
N GLY A 285 27.92 3.10 30.61
CA GLY A 285 27.69 2.30 31.80
C GLY A 285 28.88 2.41 32.76
N GLU A 286 28.59 2.69 34.02
CA GLU A 286 29.53 2.86 35.13
C GLU A 286 30.27 1.57 35.52
N GLY A 287 31.48 1.71 36.07
CA GLY A 287 31.97 0.84 37.14
C GLY A 287 33.36 0.20 37.00
N ALA A 288 34.25 0.58 37.92
CA ALA A 288 35.24 -0.26 38.62
C ALA A 288 36.64 -0.56 38.04
N TYR A 289 37.63 -0.05 38.79
CA TYR A 289 38.94 -0.62 39.17
C TYR A 289 40.08 -0.82 38.15
N GLY A 290 41.27 -0.34 38.55
CA GLY A 290 42.55 -0.96 38.19
C GLY A 290 43.58 -0.02 37.59
N GLY A 291 44.56 0.41 38.39
CA GLY A 291 45.57 1.40 38.03
C GLY A 291 46.64 0.94 37.04
N SER A 292 47.36 1.93 36.50
CA SER A 292 48.82 1.93 36.28
C SER A 292 49.22 3.22 35.55
N THR A 293 49.95 4.08 36.25
CA THR A 293 50.94 5.02 35.69
C THR A 293 52.09 4.20 35.03
N PRO A 294 52.98 4.75 34.17
CA PRO A 294 53.51 6.12 34.29
C PRO A 294 53.97 6.85 33.00
N SER A 295 54.34 8.11 33.23
CA SER A 295 55.56 8.78 32.71
C SER A 295 55.44 9.96 31.73
N SER A 296 56.06 11.04 32.21
CA SER A 296 56.80 12.10 31.51
C SER A 296 56.03 13.25 30.86
N ILE A 297 55.95 14.36 31.61
CA ILE A 297 55.89 15.71 31.04
C ILE A 297 57.16 16.45 31.52
N HIS A 298 57.97 16.87 30.55
CA HIS A 298 59.08 17.81 30.71
C HIS A 298 58.51 19.24 30.82
N VAL A 299 58.89 19.97 31.86
CA VAL A 299 58.75 21.44 31.95
C VAL A 299 60.07 22.01 32.46
N ALA A 300 60.57 23.04 31.78
CA ALA A 300 61.67 23.91 32.19
C ALA A 300 61.43 25.31 31.59
N PRO A 301 62.10 26.38 32.06
CA PRO A 301 61.74 27.10 33.28
C PRO A 301 61.60 28.62 33.03
N LEU A 302 61.02 29.35 33.99
CA LEU A 302 61.14 30.82 34.08
C LEU A 302 61.75 31.22 35.43
N GLU A 303 62.61 32.23 35.37
CA GLU A 303 63.62 32.63 36.34
C GLU A 303 63.13 33.42 37.57
N ARG A 304 63.87 33.20 38.67
CA ARG A 304 64.23 34.02 39.85
C ARG A 304 63.61 35.43 40.07
N LYS A 305 63.26 35.70 41.34
CA LYS A 305 64.10 36.49 42.30
C LYS A 305 63.54 36.60 43.74
N GLY A 306 64.46 36.50 44.72
CA GLY A 306 64.42 37.01 46.13
C GLY A 306 63.85 36.02 47.17
N GLY A 307 64.51 35.58 48.26
CA GLY A 307 65.59 36.14 49.09
C GLY A 307 65.00 37.18 50.05
N ASP A 308 64.91 37.06 51.38
CA ASP A 308 65.75 36.40 52.40
C ASP A 308 64.92 36.22 53.73
N PRO A 309 65.47 35.60 54.80
CA PRO A 309 64.72 35.02 55.93
C PRO A 309 64.72 35.86 57.23
N GLN A 310 63.67 35.68 58.04
CA GLN A 310 63.70 35.47 59.50
C GLN A 310 62.30 35.12 60.01
#